data_AF-W9ZRJ8-F1
#
_entry.id   AF-W9ZRJ8-F1
#
_cell.length_a   1.000
_cell.length_b   1.000
_cell.length_c   1.000
_cell.angle_alpha   90.00
_cell.angle_beta   90.00
_cell.angle_gamma   90.00
#
_symmetry.space_group_name_H-M   'P 1'
#
loop_
_entity.id
_entity.type
_entity.pdbx_description
1 polymer ?
#
loop_
_entity_poly.entity_id
_entity_poly.type
_entity_poly.pdbx_seq_one_letter_code
_entity_poly.pdbx_strand_id
1 'polypeptide(L)'
;MGSAGAASGIYRSLPQTDEGRILCTVRHRKVAVSFARRSILDVPAMGRDEARSYFKDALIQGMSSSDDEVMNHLLTLLKHLPLDMTQAVAYMNENQISLTVYLQLFENTDRDKIELLSTKFQDNTRYEQFQDPAATTWFISFNQIR
;
A
#
# COMPACT_ATOMS: atom_id res chain seq x y z
N MET A 1 29.93 17.07 11.62
CA MET A 1 30.86 15.94 11.75
C MET A 1 30.22 14.91 12.67
N GLY A 2 29.72 13.80 12.10
CA GLY A 2 29.08 12.73 12.87
C GLY A 2 30.12 11.71 13.31
N SER A 3 30.15 11.42 14.61
CA SER A 3 31.03 10.44 15.25
C SER A 3 30.87 9.05 14.62
N ALA A 4 32.00 8.36 14.42
CA ALA A 4 32.09 7.00 13.92
C ALA A 4 31.49 6.02 14.95
N GLY A 5 30.19 5.74 14.82
CA GLY A 5 29.54 4.63 15.50
C GLY A 5 30.08 3.29 15.00
N ALA A 6 30.34 2.37 15.93
CA ALA A 6 31.09 1.13 15.75
C ALA A 6 30.74 0.32 14.48
N ALA A 7 31.79 -0.24 13.87
CA ALA A 7 31.76 -1.07 12.66
C ALA A 7 31.15 -2.48 12.85
N SER A 8 30.06 -2.62 13.61
CA SER A 8 29.39 -3.91 13.82
C SER A 8 27.88 -3.76 14.04
N GLY A 9 27.14 -3.61 12.94
CA GLY A 9 25.69 -3.81 12.96
C GLY A 9 25.32 -5.30 13.04
N ILE A 10 24.03 -5.59 13.22
CA ILE A 10 23.46 -6.96 13.26
C ILE A 10 23.85 -7.84 12.07
N TYR A 11 24.31 -7.23 10.97
CA TYR A 11 24.81 -7.91 9.77
C TYR A 11 25.93 -8.91 10.08
N ARG A 12 26.81 -8.62 11.05
CA ARG A 12 27.90 -9.54 11.44
C ARG A 12 27.41 -10.74 12.26
N SER A 13 26.20 -10.66 12.81
CA SER A 13 25.55 -11.73 13.57
C SER A 13 24.68 -12.63 12.68
N LEU A 14 24.53 -12.30 11.40
CA LEU A 14 23.78 -13.13 10.46
C LEU A 14 24.60 -14.39 10.10
N PRO A 15 23.98 -15.57 10.04
CA PRO A 15 24.67 -16.81 9.66
C PRO A 15 25.24 -16.70 8.24
N GLN A 16 26.52 -17.04 8.09
CA GLN A 16 27.25 -17.00 6.81
C GLN A 16 27.43 -18.40 6.19
N THR A 17 26.51 -19.32 6.48
CA THR A 17 26.58 -20.71 6.03
C THR A 17 25.72 -20.94 4.80
N ASP A 18 26.10 -21.90 3.96
CA ASP A 18 25.32 -22.29 2.77
C ASP A 18 24.05 -23.09 3.12
N GLU A 19 23.88 -23.46 4.39
CA GLU A 19 22.71 -24.18 4.92
C GLU A 19 21.55 -23.24 5.31
N GLY A 20 21.81 -21.93 5.36
CA GLY A 20 20.81 -20.92 5.71
C GLY A 20 20.38 -20.06 4.52
N ARG A 21 19.19 -19.45 4.61
CA ARG A 21 18.73 -18.41 3.68
C ARG A 21 18.18 -17.24 4.49
N ILE A 22 18.44 -16.02 4.01
CA ILE A 22 17.94 -14.79 4.62
C ILE A 22 17.01 -14.12 3.62
N LEU A 23 15.76 -13.95 3.99
CA LEU A 23 14.80 -13.15 3.24
C LEU A 23 14.68 -11.79 3.92
N CYS A 24 14.95 -10.72 3.17
CA CYS A 24 14.84 -9.36 3.65
C CYS A 24 13.91 -8.58 2.70
N THR A 25 12.91 -7.92 3.26
CA THR A 25 12.05 -6.99 2.54
C THR A 25 12.55 -5.58 2.76
N VAL A 26 12.79 -4.84 1.68
CA VAL A 26 13.27 -3.46 1.75
C VAL A 26 12.51 -2.60 0.75
N ARG A 27 12.14 -1.39 1.16
CA ARG A 27 11.49 -0.41 0.27
C ARG A 27 12.48 0.29 -0.66
N HIS A 28 13.74 0.41 -0.24
CA HIS A 28 14.75 1.16 -0.98
C HIS A 28 15.63 0.24 -1.84
N ARG A 29 15.55 0.42 -3.17
CA ARG A 29 16.36 -0.34 -4.13
C ARG A 29 17.87 -0.23 -3.86
N LYS A 30 18.36 0.93 -3.41
CA LYS A 30 19.78 1.09 -3.03
C LYS A 30 20.19 0.13 -1.91
N VAL A 31 19.32 -0.07 -0.92
CA VAL A 31 19.56 -1.03 0.18
C VAL A 31 19.51 -2.46 -0.35
N ALA A 32 18.52 -2.80 -1.19
CA ALA A 32 18.42 -4.12 -1.82
C ALA A 32 19.69 -4.50 -2.60
N VAL A 33 20.20 -3.57 -3.43
CA VAL A 33 21.44 -3.74 -4.20
C VAL A 33 22.64 -3.89 -3.29
N SER A 34 22.74 -3.10 -2.22
CA SER A 34 23.84 -3.23 -1.26
C SER A 34 23.82 -4.56 -0.50
N PHE A 35 22.63 -5.10 -0.19
CA PHE A 35 22.45 -6.29 0.64
C PHE A 35 22.51 -7.59 -0.17
N ALA A 36 21.66 -7.73 -1.19
CA ALA A 36 21.47 -8.97 -1.95
C ALA A 36 22.22 -9.01 -3.28
N ARG A 37 22.80 -7.88 -3.71
CA ARG A 37 23.51 -7.69 -4.98
C ARG A 37 22.68 -8.09 -6.21
N ARG A 38 22.67 -9.37 -6.56
CA ARG A 38 21.98 -9.93 -7.73
C ARG A 38 20.69 -10.68 -7.39
N SER A 39 20.50 -11.06 -6.13
CA SER A 39 19.33 -11.84 -5.68
C SER A 39 18.20 -10.92 -5.23
N ILE A 40 17.69 -10.09 -6.15
CA ILE A 40 16.64 -9.11 -5.86
C ILE A 40 15.37 -9.53 -6.61
N LEU A 41 14.27 -9.61 -5.87
CA LEU A 41 12.94 -9.79 -6.42
C LEU A 41 12.17 -8.48 -6.25
N ASP A 42 11.91 -7.79 -7.37
CA ASP A 42 11.01 -6.63 -7.37
C ASP A 42 9.57 -7.15 -7.21
N VAL A 43 8.81 -6.57 -6.27
CA VAL A 43 7.40 -6.89 -6.04
C VAL A 43 6.56 -5.78 -6.68
N PRO A 44 5.96 -6.00 -7.87
CA PRO A 44 5.14 -4.99 -8.52
C PRO A 44 3.77 -4.85 -7.83
N ALA A 45 3.00 -3.84 -8.24
CA ALA A 45 1.57 -3.81 -7.98
C ALA A 45 0.88 -5.05 -8.57
N MET A 46 -0.29 -5.40 -8.04
CA MET A 46 -1.05 -6.55 -8.55
C MET A 46 -1.40 -6.37 -10.02
N GLY A 47 -1.42 -7.48 -10.76
CA GLY A 47 -1.96 -7.48 -12.12
C GLY A 47 -3.43 -7.07 -12.10
N ARG A 48 -3.97 -6.53 -13.21
CA ARG A 48 -5.38 -6.10 -13.25
C ARG A 48 -6.35 -7.23 -12.91
N ASP A 49 -6.14 -8.41 -13.48
CA ASP A 49 -7.03 -9.55 -13.25
C ASP A 49 -6.88 -10.11 -11.83
N GLU A 50 -5.65 -10.11 -11.30
CA GLU A 50 -5.36 -10.47 -9.91
C GLU A 50 -6.02 -9.49 -8.93
N ALA A 51 -5.90 -8.18 -9.17
CA ALA A 51 -6.54 -7.14 -8.38
C ALA A 51 -8.07 -7.25 -8.41
N ARG A 52 -8.66 -7.53 -9.57
CA ARG A 52 -10.11 -7.77 -9.71
C ARG A 52 -10.56 -9.00 -8.93
N SER A 53 -9.84 -10.12 -9.05
CA SER A 53 -10.14 -11.34 -8.29
C SER A 53 -10.05 -11.05 -6.80
N TYR A 54 -8.93 -10.50 -6.34
CA TYR A 54 -8.70 -10.15 -4.95
C TYR A 54 -9.82 -9.28 -4.37
N PHE A 55 -10.21 -8.22 -5.09
CA PHE A 55 -11.22 -7.29 -4.62
C PHE A 55 -12.61 -7.93 -4.56
N LYS A 56 -12.96 -8.78 -5.53
CA LYS A 56 -14.22 -9.55 -5.52
C LYS A 56 -14.26 -10.57 -4.39
N ASP A 57 -13.16 -11.27 -4.16
CA ASP A 57 -13.05 -12.30 -3.13
C ASP A 57 -13.07 -11.70 -1.71
N ALA A 58 -12.59 -10.47 -1.55
CA ALA A 58 -12.51 -9.80 -0.25
C ALA A 58 -13.80 -9.08 0.17
N LEU A 59 -14.70 -8.74 -0.77
CA LEU A 59 -15.98 -8.12 -0.45
C LEU A 59 -16.98 -9.14 0.11
N ILE A 60 -17.61 -8.84 1.24
CA ILE A 60 -18.61 -9.69 1.86
C ILE A 60 -19.93 -9.62 1.09
N GLN A 61 -20.35 -8.39 0.75
CA GLN A 61 -21.48 -8.18 -0.15
C GLN A 61 -20.93 -8.26 -1.58
N GLY A 62 -21.11 -9.43 -2.21
CA GLY A 62 -20.62 -9.69 -3.56
C GLY A 62 -21.07 -8.63 -4.57
N MET A 63 -20.35 -8.53 -5.68
CA MET A 63 -20.63 -7.51 -6.70
C MET A 63 -21.70 -7.94 -7.70
N SER A 64 -22.47 -6.96 -8.19
CA SER A 64 -23.29 -7.12 -9.38
C SER A 64 -22.43 -7.04 -10.66
N SER A 65 -22.91 -7.63 -11.76
CA SER A 65 -22.27 -7.46 -13.07
C SER A 65 -22.27 -6.01 -13.56
N SER A 66 -23.17 -5.17 -13.05
CA SER A 66 -23.20 -3.72 -13.31
C SER A 66 -22.05 -2.95 -12.69
N ASP A 67 -21.35 -3.53 -11.70
CA ASP A 67 -20.34 -2.82 -10.91
C ASP A 67 -18.94 -2.92 -11.51
N ASP A 68 -18.78 -3.66 -12.62
CA ASP A 68 -17.49 -3.98 -13.22
C ASP A 68 -16.73 -2.70 -13.67
N GLU A 69 -17.43 -1.72 -14.25
CA GLU A 69 -16.82 -0.44 -14.66
C GLU A 69 -16.38 0.39 -13.43
N VAL A 70 -17.24 0.45 -12.42
CA VAL A 70 -16.99 1.21 -11.19
C VAL A 70 -15.82 0.61 -10.42
N MET A 71 -15.76 -0.73 -10.33
CA MET A 71 -14.64 -1.47 -9.77
C MET A 71 -13.35 -1.17 -10.53
N ASN A 72 -13.34 -1.27 -11.86
CA ASN A 72 -12.14 -1.02 -12.65
C ASN A 72 -11.61 0.41 -12.47
N HIS A 73 -12.51 1.39 -12.37
CA HIS A 73 -12.16 2.77 -12.08
C HIS A 73 -11.57 2.92 -10.68
N LEU A 74 -12.22 2.36 -9.66
CA LEU A 74 -11.72 2.38 -8.28
C LEU A 74 -10.35 1.70 -8.14
N LEU A 75 -10.15 0.53 -8.76
CA LEU A 75 -8.87 -0.19 -8.76
C LEU A 75 -7.74 0.62 -9.41
N THR A 76 -8.09 1.40 -10.45
CA THR A 76 -7.16 2.33 -11.10
C THR A 76 -6.77 3.47 -10.15
N LEU A 77 -7.74 4.06 -9.44
CA LEU A 77 -7.49 5.09 -8.42
C LEU A 77 -6.63 4.56 -7.26
N LEU A 78 -6.85 3.31 -6.84
CA LEU A 78 -6.08 2.60 -5.81
C LEU A 78 -4.74 2.04 -6.33
N LYS A 79 -4.38 2.34 -7.60
CA LYS A 79 -3.12 1.95 -8.24
C LYS A 79 -2.82 0.44 -8.18
N HIS A 80 -3.86 -0.40 -8.05
CA HIS A 80 -3.74 -1.85 -7.86
C HIS A 80 -2.81 -2.24 -6.68
N LEU A 81 -2.70 -1.39 -5.66
CA LEU A 81 -1.86 -1.66 -4.49
C LEU A 81 -2.63 -2.55 -3.51
N PRO A 82 -2.11 -3.74 -3.15
CA PRO A 82 -2.82 -4.69 -2.28
C PRO A 82 -3.33 -4.03 -1.00
N LEU A 83 -2.47 -3.24 -0.34
CA LEU A 83 -2.78 -2.58 0.92
C LEU A 83 -3.98 -1.62 0.82
N ASP A 84 -4.02 -0.81 -0.24
CA ASP A 84 -5.05 0.22 -0.41
C ASP A 84 -6.39 -0.43 -0.76
N MET A 85 -6.35 -1.50 -1.57
CA MET A 85 -7.53 -2.32 -1.88
C MET A 85 -8.06 -3.04 -0.64
N THR A 86 -7.19 -3.66 0.18
CA THR A 86 -7.61 -4.30 1.44
C THR A 86 -8.33 -3.31 2.34
N GLN A 87 -7.81 -2.09 2.47
CA GLN A 87 -8.39 -1.07 3.33
C GLN A 87 -9.72 -0.54 2.78
N ALA A 88 -9.82 -0.30 1.47
CA ALA A 88 -11.07 0.08 0.82
C ALA A 88 -12.16 -0.97 1.06
N VAL A 89 -11.82 -2.25 0.83
CA VAL A 89 -12.71 -3.39 1.06
C VAL A 89 -13.10 -3.51 2.54
N ALA A 90 -12.15 -3.41 3.46
CA ALA A 90 -12.43 -3.44 4.89
C ALA A 90 -13.42 -2.34 5.29
N TYR A 91 -13.19 -1.11 4.83
CA TYR A 91 -14.10 0.01 5.08
C TYR A 91 -15.51 -0.23 4.52
N MET A 92 -15.62 -0.71 3.28
CA MET A 92 -16.91 -1.04 2.67
C MET A 92 -17.65 -2.12 3.45
N ASN A 93 -16.94 -3.17 3.86
CA ASN A 93 -17.49 -4.28 4.62
C ASN A 93 -17.97 -3.83 6.01
N GLU A 94 -17.15 -3.06 6.73
CA GLU A 94 -17.48 -2.55 8.08
C GLU A 94 -18.67 -1.60 8.07
N ASN A 95 -18.76 -0.74 7.05
CA ASN A 95 -19.82 0.27 6.92
C ASN A 95 -21.05 -0.21 6.14
N GLN A 96 -20.99 -1.41 5.57
CA GLN A 96 -22.04 -1.96 4.72
C GLN A 96 -22.45 -1.02 3.57
N ILE A 97 -21.46 -0.36 2.95
CA ILE A 97 -21.68 0.54 1.82
C ILE A 97 -21.30 -0.13 0.50
N SER A 98 -21.96 0.29 -0.59
CA SER A 98 -21.65 -0.21 -1.92
C SER A 98 -20.36 0.39 -2.48
N LEU A 99 -19.82 -0.28 -3.49
CA LEU A 99 -18.63 0.16 -4.22
C LEU A 99 -18.81 1.58 -4.80
N THR A 100 -19.99 1.86 -5.35
CA THR A 100 -20.33 3.19 -5.88
C THR A 100 -20.33 4.27 -4.80
N VAL A 101 -20.87 3.97 -3.61
CA VAL A 101 -20.85 4.91 -2.48
C VAL A 101 -19.42 5.14 -2.01
N TYR A 102 -18.60 4.09 -1.91
CA TYR A 102 -17.20 4.24 -1.54
C TYR A 102 -16.42 5.07 -2.57
N LEU A 103 -16.60 4.81 -3.87
CA LEU A 103 -15.97 5.59 -4.92
C LEU A 103 -16.31 7.08 -4.80
N GLN A 104 -17.59 7.41 -4.58
CA GLN A 104 -18.01 8.80 -4.36
C GLN A 104 -17.32 9.42 -3.13
N LEU A 105 -17.23 8.68 -2.02
CA LEU A 105 -16.49 9.17 -0.84
C LEU A 105 -15.02 9.42 -1.18
N PHE A 106 -14.38 8.47 -1.87
CA PHE A 106 -12.99 8.55 -2.27
C PHE A 106 -12.71 9.77 -3.16
N GLU A 107 -13.55 10.03 -4.15
CA GLU A 107 -13.40 11.17 -5.07
C GLU A 107 -13.74 12.51 -4.43
N ASN A 108 -14.71 12.54 -3.51
CA ASN A 108 -15.11 13.74 -2.77
C ASN A 108 -14.20 14.08 -1.59
N THR A 109 -13.21 13.24 -1.30
CA THR A 109 -12.33 13.47 -0.17
C THR A 109 -11.44 14.68 -0.43
N ASP A 110 -11.46 15.63 0.51
CA ASP A 110 -10.73 16.89 0.45
C ASP A 110 -9.22 16.66 0.31
N ARG A 111 -8.74 16.86 -0.90
CA ARG A 111 -7.39 16.59 -1.35
C ARG A 111 -6.33 17.40 -0.60
N ASP A 112 -6.66 18.62 -0.22
CA ASP A 112 -5.74 19.52 0.49
C ASP A 112 -5.53 19.04 1.95
N LYS A 113 -6.58 18.49 2.58
CA LYS A 113 -6.48 17.87 3.91
C LYS A 113 -5.75 16.54 3.88
N ILE A 114 -5.97 15.74 2.83
CA ILE A 114 -5.21 14.51 2.61
C ILE A 114 -3.74 14.83 2.43
N GLU A 115 -3.37 15.84 1.64
CA GLU A 115 -1.97 16.24 1.44
C GLU A 115 -1.34 16.70 2.77
N LEU A 116 -2.06 17.47 3.59
CA LEU A 116 -1.58 17.87 4.91
C LEU A 116 -1.34 16.67 5.84
N LEU A 117 -2.21 15.67 5.82
CA LEU A 117 -2.04 14.43 6.60
C LEU A 117 -0.95 13.54 6.01
N SER A 118 -0.89 13.43 4.68
CA SER A 118 0.15 12.71 3.95
C SER A 118 1.52 13.31 4.21
N THR A 119 1.62 14.63 4.40
CA THR A 119 2.84 15.34 4.80
C THR A 119 3.22 15.04 6.26
N LYS A 120 2.24 14.84 7.16
CA LYS A 120 2.50 14.45 8.56
C LYS A 120 2.80 12.96 8.72
N PHE A 121 2.25 12.11 7.85
CA PHE A 121 2.54 10.68 7.73
C PHE A 121 3.64 10.38 6.70
N GLN A 122 4.18 11.42 6.07
CA GLN A 122 5.43 11.37 5.32
C GLN A 122 6.53 11.18 6.36
N ASP A 123 6.75 9.92 6.70
CA ASP A 123 8.12 9.45 6.72
C ASP A 123 8.74 9.88 5.37
N ASN A 124 9.97 10.40 5.34
CA ASN A 124 10.67 10.99 4.17
C ASN A 124 10.82 10.06 2.92
N THR A 125 10.03 8.99 2.85
CA THR A 125 10.13 7.82 2.00
C THR A 125 8.87 7.58 1.14
N ARG A 126 7.84 8.43 1.19
CA ARG A 126 6.67 8.36 0.28
C ARG A 126 6.75 9.47 -0.79
N TYR A 127 6.63 9.06 -2.06
CA TYR A 127 6.81 9.87 -3.28
C TYR A 127 6.13 11.25 -3.20
N GLU A 128 6.89 12.31 -3.49
CA GLU A 128 6.46 13.71 -3.44
C GLU A 128 5.60 14.18 -4.64
N GLN A 129 5.19 13.32 -5.56
CA GLN A 129 4.63 13.79 -6.84
C GLN A 129 3.18 13.40 -7.14
N PHE A 130 2.54 12.54 -6.35
CA PHE A 130 1.12 12.25 -6.52
C PHE A 130 0.46 11.84 -5.21
N GLN A 131 -0.80 12.24 -5.02
CA GLN A 131 -1.66 11.80 -3.91
C GLN A 131 -1.57 10.27 -3.73
N ASP A 132 -1.22 9.87 -2.51
CA ASP A 132 -1.04 8.48 -2.09
C ASP A 132 -2.43 7.89 -1.79
N PRO A 133 -2.93 6.92 -2.56
CA PRO A 133 -4.24 6.32 -2.31
C PRO A 133 -4.32 5.72 -0.91
N ALA A 134 -3.21 5.23 -0.36
CA ALA A 134 -3.11 4.80 1.03
C ALA A 134 -3.53 5.92 2.00
N ALA A 135 -3.05 7.15 1.78
CA ALA A 135 -3.38 8.28 2.66
C ALA A 135 -4.84 8.71 2.54
N THR A 136 -5.41 8.70 1.33
CA THR A 136 -6.84 8.96 1.10
C THR A 136 -7.68 7.92 1.83
N THR A 137 -7.39 6.62 1.63
CA THR A 137 -8.13 5.54 2.27
C THR A 137 -8.05 5.63 3.79
N TRP A 138 -6.86 5.89 4.34
CA TRP A 138 -6.68 6.11 5.78
C TRP A 138 -7.50 7.28 6.28
N PHE A 139 -7.48 8.42 5.60
CA PHE A 139 -8.23 9.60 6.01
C PHE A 139 -9.75 9.34 6.03
N ILE A 140 -10.26 8.63 5.02
CA ILE A 140 -11.66 8.20 4.97
C ILE A 140 -11.98 7.33 6.20
N SER A 141 -11.18 6.30 6.49
CA SER A 141 -11.35 5.44 7.66
C SER A 141 -11.28 6.22 8.99
N PHE A 142 -10.29 7.10 9.15
CA PHE A 142 -10.10 7.86 10.38
C PHE A 142 -11.23 8.86 10.65
N ASN A 143 -11.79 9.51 9.63
CA ASN A 143 -12.90 10.45 9.82
C ASN A 143 -14.19 9.79 10.30
N GLN A 144 -14.30 8.47 10.19
CA GLN A 144 -15.45 7.73 10.71
C GLN A 144 -15.32 7.29 12.17
N ILE A 145 -14.09 7.21 12.69
CA ILE A 145 -13.85 6.92 14.10
C ILE A 145 -14.08 8.22 14.87
N ARG A 146 -15.14 8.27 15.68
CA ARG A 146 -15.52 9.43 16.49
C ARG A 146 -15.24 9.22 17.96
#